data_AF-A0A1V6ABY2-F1
#
_entry.id   AF-A0A1V6ABY2-F1
#
_cell.length_a   1.000
_cell.length_b   1.000
_cell.length_c   1.000
_cell.angle_alpha   90.00
_cell.angle_beta   90.00
_cell.angle_gamma   90.00
#
_symmetry.space_group_name_H-M   'P 1'
#
loop_
_entity.id
_entity.type
_entity.pdbx_description
1 polymer ?
#
loop_
_entity_poly.entity_id
_entity_poly.type
_entity_poly.pdbx_seq_one_letter_code
_entity_poly.pdbx_strand_id
1 'polypeptide(L)'
;MLKVKIAKWIVVVFAVATLLINGCCGKKTMLSMPKEIARYEKETAKKEKAPEPDSLLKQTGLNFAVTLSNIPAPKNELPVRLSFFEEQYRKGVEMVENGELLEAMALFKDLIERYPDSEEASVSALCLADIYFKLKNDAEALKAYRYVLERFPNSRAAENARAAIQYLNSFSKYEREHVPIFKSDEKLGGW
;
A
#
# COMPACT_ATOMS: atom_id res chain seq x y z
N MET A 1 39.35 -17.96 -46.15
CA MET A 1 37.99 -18.17 -45.62
C MET A 1 37.66 -17.17 -44.50
N LEU A 2 37.72 -15.86 -44.80
CA LEU A 2 37.49 -14.79 -43.80
C LEU A 2 36.64 -13.62 -44.35
N LYS A 3 35.84 -13.86 -45.39
CA LYS A 3 34.96 -12.84 -46.00
C LYS A 3 33.46 -13.15 -45.92
N VAL A 4 33.06 -14.26 -45.29
CA VAL A 4 31.64 -14.70 -45.25
C VAL A 4 30.96 -14.49 -43.89
N LYS A 5 31.72 -14.24 -42.81
CA LYS A 5 31.16 -14.08 -41.46
C LYS A 5 30.75 -12.64 -41.08
N ILE A 6 31.22 -11.62 -41.80
CA ILE A 6 30.89 -10.21 -41.53
C ILE A 6 29.53 -9.82 -42.12
N ALA A 7 29.09 -10.51 -43.17
CA ALA A 7 27.82 -10.23 -43.85
C ALA A 7 26.56 -10.57 -43.02
N LYS A 8 26.66 -11.44 -42.01
CA LYS A 8 25.51 -11.81 -41.15
C LYS A 8 25.24 -10.82 -40.01
N TRP A 9 26.22 -10.02 -39.59
CA TRP A 9 26.05 -9.06 -38.50
C TRP A 9 25.54 -7.68 -38.97
N ILE A 10 25.78 -7.31 -40.24
CA ILE A 10 25.30 -6.04 -40.81
C ILE A 10 23.77 -6.05 -41.01
N VAL A 11 23.19 -7.21 -41.37
CA VAL A 11 21.73 -7.35 -41.57
C VAL A 11 20.97 -7.24 -40.25
N VAL A 12 21.54 -7.70 -39.14
CA VAL A 12 20.90 -7.64 -37.82
C VAL A 12 20.94 -6.22 -37.23
N VAL A 13 22.01 -5.46 -37.46
CA VAL A 13 22.10 -4.07 -36.99
C VAL A 13 21.20 -3.13 -37.80
N PHE A 14 21.04 -3.36 -39.11
CA PHE A 14 20.09 -2.59 -39.93
C PHE A 14 18.61 -2.92 -39.63
N ALA A 15 18.31 -4.14 -39.17
CA ALA A 15 16.95 -4.54 -38.79
C ALA A 15 16.50 -3.99 -37.41
N VAL A 16 17.44 -3.59 -36.55
CA VAL A 16 17.14 -2.94 -35.27
C VAL A 16 17.06 -1.41 -35.42
N ALA A 17 17.72 -0.84 -36.44
CA ALA A 17 17.70 0.60 -36.73
C ALA A 17 16.44 1.09 -37.45
N THR A 18 15.67 0.22 -38.11
CA THR A 18 14.37 0.59 -38.72
C THR A 18 13.19 0.52 -37.75
N LEU A 19 13.38 -0.09 -36.57
CA LEU A 19 12.36 -0.17 -35.51
C LEU A 19 12.33 1.07 -34.60
N LEU A 20 13.20 2.05 -34.83
CA LEU A 20 13.25 3.30 -34.05
C LEU A 20 12.90 4.57 -34.87
N ILE A 21 12.39 4.43 -36.10
CA ILE A 21 12.05 5.59 -36.95
C ILE A 21 10.54 5.89 -37.01
N ASN A 22 9.66 4.99 -36.55
CA ASN A 22 8.22 5.26 -36.57
C ASN A 22 7.69 5.61 -35.18
N GLY A 23 8.11 6.78 -34.70
CA GLY A 23 7.30 7.56 -33.79
C GLY A 23 6.02 8.03 -34.50
N CYS A 24 4.90 7.86 -33.79
CA CYS A 24 3.65 8.62 -33.86
C CYS A 24 2.83 8.67 -35.18
N CYS A 25 1.55 8.33 -35.02
CA CYS A 25 0.39 8.64 -35.88
C CYS A 25 0.26 7.94 -37.23
N GLY A 26 -0.74 7.06 -37.34
CA GLY A 26 -1.27 6.65 -38.65
C GLY A 26 -2.10 5.37 -38.62
N LYS A 27 -3.43 5.54 -38.61
CA LYS A 27 -4.47 4.51 -38.70
C LYS A 27 -4.20 3.38 -39.72
N LYS A 28 -4.70 2.18 -39.35
CA LYS A 28 -5.06 0.99 -40.16
C LYS A 28 -3.99 -0.10 -40.33
N THR A 29 -3.94 -0.99 -39.34
CA THR A 29 -3.81 -2.43 -39.62
C THR A 29 -4.61 -3.18 -38.56
N MET A 30 -5.88 -3.49 -38.86
CA MET A 30 -6.65 -4.45 -38.07
C MET A 30 -6.03 -5.83 -38.30
N LEU A 31 -5.25 -6.30 -37.33
CA LEU A 31 -5.09 -7.74 -37.17
C LEU A 31 -6.42 -8.26 -36.61
N SER A 32 -7.16 -8.99 -37.43
CA SER A 32 -8.36 -9.70 -37.00
C SER A 32 -8.00 -10.64 -35.86
N MET A 33 -8.59 -10.43 -34.68
CA MET A 33 -8.47 -11.35 -33.55
C MET A 33 -8.95 -12.77 -33.93
N PRO A 34 -8.26 -13.83 -33.50
CA PRO A 34 -8.73 -15.20 -33.69
C PRO A 34 -10.05 -15.43 -32.95
N LYS A 35 -10.98 -16.15 -33.58
CA LYS A 35 -12.36 -16.42 -33.11
C LYS A 35 -12.45 -17.08 -31.72
N GLU A 36 -11.34 -17.58 -31.18
CA GLU A 36 -11.27 -18.15 -29.83
C GLU A 36 -11.36 -17.11 -28.71
N ILE A 37 -10.83 -15.89 -28.90
CA ILE A 37 -10.85 -14.84 -27.86
C ILE A 37 -12.27 -14.33 -27.63
N ALA A 38 -13.07 -14.20 -28.70
CA ALA A 38 -14.48 -13.79 -28.60
C ALA A 38 -15.39 -14.84 -27.93
N ARG A 39 -14.95 -16.11 -27.89
CA ARG A 39 -15.65 -17.19 -27.16
C ARG A 39 -15.31 -17.14 -25.67
N TYR A 40 -14.05 -16.87 -25.37
CA TYR A 40 -13.55 -16.68 -24.00
C TYR A 40 -14.23 -15.49 -23.30
N GLU A 41 -14.41 -14.36 -23.98
CA GLU A 41 -15.15 -13.21 -23.44
C GLU A 41 -16.65 -13.50 -23.21
N LYS A 42 -17.28 -14.32 -24.06
CA LYS A 42 -18.69 -14.71 -23.89
C LYS A 42 -18.90 -15.71 -22.76
N GLU A 43 -17.91 -16.52 -22.44
CA GLU A 43 -17.94 -17.49 -21.34
C GLU A 43 -17.62 -16.83 -19.99
N THR A 44 -16.67 -15.87 -19.94
CA THR A 44 -16.36 -15.11 -18.71
C THR A 44 -17.44 -14.07 -18.37
N ALA A 45 -18.07 -13.44 -19.38
CA ALA A 45 -19.15 -12.49 -19.15
C ALA A 45 -20.43 -13.10 -18.56
N LYS A 46 -20.58 -14.43 -18.62
CA LYS A 46 -21.77 -15.12 -18.09
C LYS A 46 -21.62 -15.69 -16.67
N LYS A 47 -20.43 -15.62 -16.05
CA LYS A 47 -20.20 -16.39 -14.80
C LYS A 47 -19.48 -15.72 -13.65
N GLU A 48 -19.13 -14.44 -13.69
CA GLU A 48 -18.59 -13.81 -12.49
C GLU A 48 -19.21 -12.42 -12.28
N LYS A 49 -20.26 -12.37 -11.45
CA LYS A 49 -20.68 -11.13 -10.83
C LYS A 49 -19.50 -10.72 -9.95
N ALA A 50 -18.79 -9.67 -10.34
CA ALA A 50 -17.72 -9.10 -9.52
C ALA A 50 -18.22 -8.99 -8.07
N PRO A 51 -17.42 -9.42 -7.08
CA PRO A 51 -17.81 -9.32 -5.68
C PRO A 51 -18.29 -7.90 -5.40
N GLU A 52 -19.45 -7.77 -4.76
CA GLU A 52 -19.94 -6.46 -4.35
C GLU A 52 -18.82 -5.72 -3.59
N PRO A 53 -18.62 -4.42 -3.81
CA PRO A 53 -17.57 -3.65 -3.14
C PRO A 53 -17.54 -3.88 -1.62
N ASP A 54 -18.72 -4.05 -1.01
CA ASP A 54 -18.92 -4.36 0.40
C ASP A 54 -18.35 -5.72 0.83
N SER A 55 -18.31 -6.70 -0.06
CA SER A 55 -17.71 -8.02 0.21
C SER A 55 -16.19 -7.95 0.21
N LEU A 56 -15.60 -7.08 -0.62
CA LEU A 56 -14.17 -6.78 -0.58
C LEU A 56 -13.82 -5.96 0.67
N LEU A 57 -14.64 -5.00 1.07
CA LEU A 57 -14.48 -4.27 2.33
C LEU A 57 -14.49 -5.22 3.54
N LYS A 58 -15.44 -6.17 3.58
CA LYS A 58 -15.54 -7.17 4.66
C LYS A 58 -14.40 -8.18 4.66
N GLN A 59 -13.82 -8.48 3.50
CA GLN A 59 -12.73 -9.44 3.37
C GLN A 59 -11.34 -8.81 3.56
N THR A 60 -11.16 -7.59 3.05
CA THR A 60 -9.87 -6.92 2.95
C THR A 60 -9.79 -5.63 3.75
N GLY A 61 -10.78 -5.26 4.56
CA GLY A 61 -10.79 -4.19 5.59
C GLY A 61 -9.97 -2.92 5.29
N LEU A 62 -9.80 -2.62 4.01
CA LEU A 62 -8.98 -1.56 3.44
C LEU A 62 -9.78 -1.11 2.23
N ASN A 63 -10.39 0.06 2.32
CA ASN A 63 -10.83 0.76 1.13
C ASN A 63 -9.56 1.25 0.42
N PHE A 64 -9.10 0.50 -0.57
CA PHE A 64 -8.09 1.00 -1.49
C PHE A 64 -8.72 2.14 -2.28
N ALA A 65 -8.56 3.36 -1.80
CA ALA A 65 -8.66 4.55 -2.64
C ALA A 65 -7.48 4.53 -3.64
N VAL A 66 -7.54 3.61 -4.60
CA VAL A 66 -6.72 3.67 -5.81
C VAL A 66 -7.34 4.77 -6.66
N THR A 67 -6.84 5.99 -6.46
CA THR A 67 -6.85 7.12 -7.40
C THR A 67 -7.90 7.03 -8.51
N LEU A 68 -9.13 7.45 -8.22
CA LEU A 68 -10.15 7.68 -9.23
C LEU A 68 -10.10 9.13 -9.74
N SER A 69 -8.92 9.64 -10.09
CA SER A 69 -8.84 10.98 -10.71
C SER A 69 -9.48 11.02 -12.10
N ASN A 70 -9.75 9.87 -12.72
CA ASN A 70 -10.23 9.78 -14.11
C ASN A 70 -11.42 8.84 -14.34
N ILE A 71 -12.16 8.42 -13.30
CA ILE A 71 -13.46 7.75 -13.51
C ILE A 71 -14.57 8.78 -13.34
N PRO A 72 -15.36 9.10 -14.39
CA PRO A 72 -16.52 9.95 -14.23
C PRO A 72 -17.52 9.26 -13.30
N ALA A 73 -17.78 9.89 -12.16
CA ALA A 73 -18.71 9.38 -11.16
C ALA A 73 -20.07 9.02 -11.82
N PRO A 74 -20.63 7.83 -11.57
CA PRO A 74 -21.91 7.43 -12.11
C PRO A 74 -23.01 8.37 -11.59
N LYS A 75 -23.75 8.98 -12.52
CA LYS A 75 -24.64 10.14 -12.27
C LYS A 75 -25.86 9.87 -11.37
N ASN A 76 -26.07 8.63 -10.90
CA ASN A 76 -27.27 8.21 -10.17
C ASN A 76 -27.00 7.52 -8.82
N GLU A 77 -25.78 7.55 -8.30
CA GLU A 77 -25.52 7.06 -6.93
C GLU A 77 -25.95 8.14 -5.93
N LEU A 78 -26.88 7.78 -5.02
CA LEU A 78 -27.19 8.57 -3.84
C LEU A 78 -25.87 8.90 -3.12
N PRO A 79 -25.69 10.12 -2.58
CA PRO A 79 -24.45 10.48 -1.89
C PRO A 79 -24.15 9.40 -0.84
N VAL A 80 -22.99 8.75 -0.94
CA VAL A 80 -22.52 7.77 0.04
C VAL A 80 -22.45 8.51 1.38
N ARG A 81 -23.48 8.32 2.22
CA ARG A 81 -23.46 8.83 3.59
C ARG A 81 -22.52 7.93 4.36
N LEU A 82 -21.30 8.39 4.51
CA LEU A 82 -20.31 7.71 5.32
C LEU A 82 -20.81 7.61 6.76
N SER A 83 -20.46 6.51 7.41
CA SER A 83 -20.63 6.37 8.84
C SER A 83 -19.79 7.41 9.58
N PHE A 84 -20.17 7.72 10.82
CA PHE A 84 -19.37 8.61 11.68
C PHE A 84 -17.91 8.13 11.77
N PHE A 85 -17.70 6.82 11.91
CA PHE A 85 -16.36 6.23 11.94
C PHE A 85 -15.58 6.53 10.67
N GLU A 86 -16.14 6.26 9.49
CA GLU A 86 -15.45 6.48 8.21
C GLU A 86 -15.12 7.96 7.98
N GLU A 87 -16.01 8.87 8.39
CA GLU A 87 -15.76 10.31 8.31
C GLU A 87 -14.57 10.72 9.18
N GLN A 88 -14.54 10.28 10.44
CA GLN A 88 -13.45 10.59 11.36
C GLN A 88 -12.15 9.88 10.97
N TYR A 89 -12.22 8.62 10.56
CA TYR A 89 -11.06 7.86 10.10
C TYR A 89 -10.38 8.55 8.93
N ARG A 90 -11.16 8.97 7.90
CA ARG A 90 -10.62 9.73 6.76
C ARG A 90 -9.95 11.02 7.21
N LYS A 91 -10.58 11.76 8.12
CA LYS A 91 -10.01 12.98 8.69
C LYS A 91 -8.70 12.71 9.44
N GLY A 92 -8.63 11.63 10.22
CA GLY A 92 -7.43 11.21 10.92
C GLY A 92 -6.29 10.85 9.96
N VAL A 93 -6.59 10.15 8.86
CA VAL A 93 -5.59 9.85 7.81
C VAL A 93 -5.08 11.13 7.15
N GLU A 94 -5.96 12.07 6.80
CA GLU A 94 -5.59 13.38 6.24
C GLU A 94 -4.67 14.16 7.20
N MET A 95 -4.98 14.17 8.50
CA MET A 95 -4.12 14.77 9.52
C MET A 95 -2.72 14.14 9.54
N VAL A 96 -2.62 12.81 9.42
CA VAL A 96 -1.34 12.12 9.34
C VAL A 96 -0.56 12.49 8.08
N GLU A 97 -1.24 12.64 6.95
CA GLU A 97 -0.63 13.07 5.68
C GLU A 97 -0.12 14.52 5.75
N ASN A 98 -0.85 15.40 6.43
CA ASN A 98 -0.47 16.79 6.66
C ASN A 98 0.62 16.96 7.74
N GLY A 99 0.96 15.90 8.49
CA GLY A 99 1.94 15.93 9.57
C GLY A 99 1.38 16.42 10.92
N GLU A 100 0.06 16.57 11.04
CA GLU A 100 -0.67 16.90 12.26
C GLU A 100 -0.79 15.66 13.17
N LEU A 101 0.37 15.12 13.58
CA LEU A 101 0.46 13.81 14.20
C LEU A 101 -0.19 13.76 15.60
N LEU A 102 -0.09 14.84 16.39
CA LEU A 102 -0.65 14.86 17.75
C LEU A 102 -2.19 14.89 17.72
N GLU A 103 -2.75 15.68 16.82
CA GLU A 103 -4.19 15.77 16.56
C GLU A 103 -4.73 14.45 16.04
N ALA A 104 -4.03 13.83 15.08
CA ALA A 104 -4.39 12.50 14.58
C ALA A 104 -4.39 11.44 15.69
N MET A 105 -3.37 11.45 16.57
CA MET A 105 -3.32 10.53 17.72
C MET A 105 -4.51 10.71 18.66
N ALA A 106 -4.88 11.95 18.96
CA ALA A 106 -6.04 12.23 19.81
C ALA A 106 -7.34 11.72 19.18
N LEU A 107 -7.51 11.93 17.87
CA LEU A 107 -8.67 11.44 17.11
C LEU A 107 -8.74 9.91 17.13
N PHE A 108 -7.64 9.22 16.81
CA PHE A 108 -7.66 7.75 16.79
C PHE A 108 -7.87 7.16 18.19
N LYS A 109 -7.40 7.81 19.26
CA LYS A 109 -7.73 7.40 20.64
C LYS A 109 -9.23 7.52 20.92
N ASP A 110 -9.85 8.63 20.54
CA ASP A 110 -11.30 8.82 20.68
C ASP A 110 -12.10 7.77 19.89
N LEU A 111 -11.65 7.38 18.69
CA LEU A 111 -12.27 6.29 17.93
C LEU A 111 -12.14 4.93 18.62
N ILE A 112 -10.99 4.62 19.22
CA ILE A 112 -10.83 3.39 20.01
C ILE A 112 -11.80 3.36 21.19
N GLU A 113 -11.97 4.50 21.89
CA GLU A 113 -12.86 4.61 23.04
C GLU A 113 -14.35 4.52 22.67
N ARG A 114 -14.74 5.04 21.50
CA ARG A 114 -16.12 4.97 21.00
C ARG A 114 -16.52 3.59 20.50
N TYR A 115 -15.55 2.81 20.01
CA TYR A 115 -15.78 1.53 19.35
C TYR A 115 -15.00 0.36 19.99
N PRO A 116 -14.97 0.21 21.33
CA PRO A 116 -13.92 -0.52 22.06
C PRO A 116 -13.76 -2.02 21.74
N ASP A 117 -14.76 -2.64 21.11
CA ASP A 117 -14.83 -4.09 20.82
C ASP A 117 -15.14 -4.38 19.35
N SER A 118 -14.69 -3.52 18.44
CA SER A 118 -15.00 -3.66 17.02
C SER A 118 -13.77 -3.61 16.11
N GLU A 119 -13.97 -3.93 14.84
CA GLU A 119 -12.91 -3.85 13.82
C GLU A 119 -12.49 -2.38 13.60
N GLU A 120 -13.39 -1.43 13.81
CA GLU A 120 -13.10 0.02 13.77
C GLU A 120 -12.05 0.42 14.82
N ALA A 121 -12.15 -0.10 16.05
CA ALA A 121 -11.13 0.16 17.05
C ALA A 121 -9.82 -0.57 16.77
N SER A 122 -9.86 -1.77 16.19
CA SER A 122 -8.64 -2.50 15.81
C SER A 122 -7.83 -1.71 14.75
N VAL A 123 -8.52 -1.19 13.73
CA VAL A 123 -7.95 -0.33 12.70
C VAL A 123 -7.43 0.99 13.29
N SER A 124 -8.19 1.65 14.17
CA SER A 124 -7.76 2.90 14.81
C SER A 124 -6.55 2.72 15.71
N ALA A 125 -6.47 1.60 16.45
CA ALA A 125 -5.32 1.25 17.27
C ALA A 125 -4.07 0.97 16.43
N LEU A 126 -4.22 0.36 15.25
CA LEU A 126 -3.13 0.22 14.30
C LEU A 126 -2.62 1.57 13.79
N CYS A 127 -3.52 2.48 13.38
CA CYS A 127 -3.14 3.82 12.96
C CYS A 127 -2.41 4.59 14.06
N LEU A 128 -2.84 4.47 15.32
CA LEU A 128 -2.15 5.07 16.46
C LEU A 128 -0.71 4.52 16.61
N ALA A 129 -0.52 3.22 16.41
CA ALA A 129 0.81 2.60 16.43
C ALA A 129 1.71 3.09 15.28
N ASP A 130 1.14 3.21 14.08
CA ASP A 130 1.84 3.74 12.89
C ASP A 130 2.27 5.20 13.09
N ILE A 131 1.49 6.01 13.81
CA ILE A 131 1.88 7.38 14.14
C ILE A 131 3.08 7.40 15.09
N TYR A 132 3.11 6.55 16.12
CA TYR A 132 4.30 6.44 16.99
C TYR A 132 5.54 6.03 16.20
N PHE A 133 5.38 5.13 15.22
CA PHE A 133 6.46 4.74 14.32
C PHE A 133 6.93 5.92 13.43
N LYS A 134 5.99 6.70 12.86
CA LYS A 134 6.31 7.91 12.10
C LYS A 134 7.07 8.94 12.93
N LEU A 135 6.77 9.05 14.23
CA LEU A 135 7.48 9.89 15.19
C LEU A 135 8.88 9.37 15.56
N LYS A 136 9.36 8.28 14.93
CA LYS A 136 10.63 7.60 15.26
C LYS A 136 10.71 7.14 16.71
N ASN A 137 9.55 6.94 17.34
CA ASN A 137 9.47 6.40 18.69
C ASN A 137 9.16 4.90 18.61
N ASP A 138 10.16 4.12 18.21
CA ASP A 138 10.01 2.68 17.99
C ASP A 138 9.60 1.94 19.27
N ALA A 139 9.99 2.45 20.45
CA ALA A 139 9.61 1.89 21.74
C ALA A 139 8.10 1.99 21.98
N GLU A 140 7.50 3.16 21.76
CA GLU A 140 6.05 3.35 21.90
C GLU A 140 5.28 2.69 20.74
N ALA A 141 5.83 2.69 19.53
CA ALA A 141 5.24 1.99 18.40
C ALA A 141 5.11 0.48 18.68
N LEU A 142 6.18 -0.16 19.17
CA LEU A 142 6.15 -1.58 19.56
C LEU A 142 5.12 -1.87 20.65
N LYS A 143 4.98 -0.99 21.65
CA LYS A 143 3.95 -1.13 22.69
C LYS A 143 2.55 -1.05 22.08
N ALA A 144 2.31 -0.07 21.21
CA ALA A 144 1.02 0.13 20.56
C ALA A 144 0.66 -1.03 19.61
N TYR A 145 1.61 -1.55 18.84
CA TYR A 145 1.36 -2.73 18.00
C TYR A 145 1.05 -3.98 18.85
N ARG A 146 1.72 -4.16 20.00
CA ARG A 146 1.41 -5.28 20.91
C ARG A 146 0.01 -5.14 21.50
N TYR A 147 -0.40 -3.92 21.84
CA TYR A 147 -1.78 -3.66 22.27
C TYR A 147 -2.80 -4.11 21.21
N VAL A 148 -2.55 -3.87 19.91
CA VAL A 148 -3.43 -4.37 18.84
C VAL A 148 -3.53 -5.90 18.85
N LEU A 149 -2.39 -6.59 18.99
CA LEU A 149 -2.36 -8.06 19.05
C LEU A 149 -3.08 -8.63 20.28
N GLU A 150 -2.97 -7.95 21.42
CA GLU A 150 -3.57 -8.38 22.69
C GLU A 150 -5.09 -8.12 22.71
N ARG A 151 -5.51 -6.93 22.24
CA ARG A 151 -6.92 -6.50 22.32
C ARG A 151 -7.78 -6.99 21.16
N PHE A 152 -7.18 -7.17 19.99
CA PHE A 152 -7.88 -7.52 18.75
C PHE A 152 -7.20 -8.69 18.00
N PRO A 153 -6.95 -9.84 18.65
CA PRO A 153 -6.07 -10.89 18.12
C PRO A 153 -6.48 -11.49 16.78
N ASN A 154 -7.78 -11.44 16.45
CA ASN A 154 -8.37 -12.01 15.23
C ASN A 154 -8.72 -10.95 14.17
N SER A 155 -8.34 -9.69 14.39
CA SER A 155 -8.58 -8.60 13.45
C SER A 155 -7.56 -8.61 12.31
N ARG A 156 -7.89 -7.94 11.21
CA ARG A 156 -6.92 -7.71 10.14
C ARG A 156 -5.81 -6.78 10.57
N ALA A 157 -6.12 -5.86 11.49
CA ALA A 157 -5.14 -5.00 12.14
C ALA A 157 -4.06 -5.80 12.89
N ALA A 158 -4.40 -6.94 13.49
CA ALA A 158 -3.43 -7.79 14.18
C ALA A 158 -2.41 -8.43 13.21
N GLU A 159 -2.81 -8.79 11.99
CA GLU A 159 -1.86 -9.29 10.99
C GLU A 159 -0.84 -8.22 10.62
N ASN A 160 -1.31 -6.99 10.37
CA ASN A 160 -0.45 -5.84 10.08
C ASN A 160 0.48 -5.50 11.26
N ALA A 161 -0.05 -5.48 12.49
CA ALA A 161 0.73 -5.21 13.70
C ALA A 161 1.84 -6.24 13.90
N ARG A 162 1.59 -7.52 13.61
CA ARG A 162 2.60 -8.59 13.68
C ARG A 162 3.73 -8.33 12.68
N ALA A 163 3.40 -7.95 11.45
CA ALA A 163 4.38 -7.62 10.42
C ALA A 163 5.22 -6.39 10.83
N ALA A 164 4.59 -5.35 11.36
CA ALA A 164 5.28 -4.14 11.83
C ALA A 164 6.25 -4.43 12.99
N ILE A 165 5.85 -5.26 13.96
CA ILE A 165 6.73 -5.69 15.06
C ILE A 165 7.94 -6.46 14.53
N GLN A 166 7.74 -7.38 13.58
CA GLN A 166 8.83 -8.13 12.96
C GLN A 166 9.81 -7.19 12.24
N TYR A 167 9.29 -6.22 11.49
CA TYR A 167 10.09 -5.20 10.83
C TYR A 167 10.95 -4.41 11.83
N LEU A 168 10.33 -3.83 12.87
CA LEU A 168 11.03 -3.05 13.90
C LEU A 168 12.10 -3.85 14.65
N ASN A 169 11.81 -5.11 14.99
CA ASN A 169 12.78 -5.97 15.66
C ASN A 169 13.96 -6.36 14.77
N SER A 170 13.73 -6.55 13.47
CA SER A 170 14.80 -6.87 12.53
C SER A 170 15.73 -5.67 12.32
N PHE A 171 15.17 -4.46 12.23
CA PHE A 171 15.92 -3.22 12.13
C PHE A 171 16.77 -2.96 13.38
N SER A 172 16.18 -3.00 14.57
CA SER A 172 16.89 -2.79 15.84
C SER A 172 17.91 -3.91 16.16
N LYS A 173 17.73 -5.12 15.62
CA LYS A 173 18.77 -6.15 15.64
C LYS A 173 19.94 -5.77 14.73
N TYR A 174 19.67 -5.33 13.50
CA TYR A 174 20.70 -4.91 12.54
C TYR A 174 21.55 -3.77 13.09
N GLU A 175 20.93 -2.73 13.67
CA GLU A 175 21.65 -1.60 14.27
C GLU A 175 22.61 -2.05 15.37
N ARG A 176 22.17 -2.94 16.28
CA ARG A 176 23.03 -3.46 17.35
C ARG A 176 24.20 -4.29 16.85
N GLU A 177 24.04 -4.99 15.73
CA GLU A 177 25.08 -5.87 15.17
C GLU A 177 26.05 -5.11 14.25
N HIS A 178 25.59 -4.09 13.54
CA HIS A 178 26.36 -3.46 12.44
C HIS A 178 26.77 -2.02 12.72
N VAL A 179 26.15 -1.34 13.67
CA VAL A 179 26.56 0.01 14.09
C VAL A 179 27.36 -0.14 15.39
N PRO A 180 28.69 0.09 15.37
CA PRO A 180 29.45 0.14 16.60
C PRO A 180 28.86 1.25 17.48
N ILE A 181 28.44 0.89 18.70
CA ILE A 181 28.08 1.86 19.71
C ILE A 181 29.36 2.66 19.98
N PHE A 182 29.46 3.86 19.42
CA PHE A 182 30.39 4.86 19.94
C PHE A 182 29.89 5.20 21.33
N LYS A 183 30.37 4.46 22.34
CA LYS A 183 30.37 4.96 23.70
C LYS A 183 31.22 6.22 23.64
N SER A 184 30.58 7.38 23.67
CA SER A 184 31.29 8.63 23.93
C SER A 184 31.98 8.42 25.27
N ASP A 185 33.31 8.28 25.23
CA ASP A 185 34.13 7.95 26.39
C ASP A 185 33.82 8.92 27.52
N GLU A 186 33.15 8.37 28.53
CA GLU A 186 33.04 8.86 29.87
C GLU A 186 34.46 8.88 30.46
N LYS A 187 35.25 9.92 30.14
CA LYS A 187 36.43 10.46 30.84
C LYS A 187 37.26 11.36 29.92
N LEU A 188 36.80 12.59 29.69
CA LEU A 188 37.70 13.69 29.31
C LEU A 188 37.31 14.91 30.14
N GLY A 189 38.12 15.22 31.17
CA GLY A 189 38.01 16.50 31.88
C GLY A 189 38.25 16.46 33.38
N GLY A 190 39.35 15.86 33.83
CA GLY A 190 39.94 16.16 35.13
C GLY A 190 41.38 16.61 34.89
N TRP A 191 41.58 17.92 34.72
CA TRP A 191 42.87 18.59 34.80
C TRP A 191 42.80 19.59 35.95
#